data_AF-A0A7K3HKX5-F1
#
_entry.id   AF-A0A7K3HKX5-F1
#
_cell.length_a   1.000
_cell.length_b   1.000
_cell.length_c   1.000
_cell.angle_alpha   90.00
_cell.angle_beta   90.00
_cell.angle_gamma   90.00
#
_symmetry.space_group_name_H-M   'P 1'
#
loop_
_entity.id
_entity.type
_entity.pdbx_description
1 polymer ?
#
loop_
_entity_poly.entity_id
_entity_poly.type
_entity_poly.pdbx_seq_one_letter_code
_entity_poly.pdbx_strand_id
1 'polypeptide(L)'
;GPEDSGRSGDDDRERAGTARTTVAEAVRAALEARAGTAASAELDDEDDRTVWEVEVLGRDGTWYEVRVDADSGKVTGVAEEDEDGGARDRDDRDGGKDDDRDGREDDERDDRDDDRSGG
;
A
#
# COMPACT_ATOMS: atom_id res chain seq x y z
N GLY A 1 8.79 -34.17 -23.51
CA GLY A 1 7.58 -34.18 -22.67
C GLY A 1 7.85 -33.28 -21.49
N PRO A 2 6.84 -32.50 -21.03
CA PRO A 2 6.94 -31.73 -19.79
C PRO A 2 7.13 -32.75 -18.64
N GLU A 3 7.78 -32.43 -17.52
CA GLU A 3 7.18 -31.68 -16.41
C GLU A 3 8.32 -31.15 -15.54
N ASP A 4 8.55 -29.83 -15.60
CA ASP A 4 9.37 -29.07 -14.66
C ASP A 4 8.44 -28.64 -13.52
N SER A 5 8.29 -29.51 -12.53
CA SER A 5 7.55 -29.24 -11.30
C SER A 5 8.46 -29.61 -10.13
N GLY A 6 9.27 -28.66 -9.69
CA GLY A 6 10.18 -28.85 -8.56
C GLY A 6 10.92 -27.60 -8.07
N ARG A 7 10.85 -26.46 -8.76
CA ARG A 7 11.56 -25.24 -8.37
C ARG A 7 10.75 -24.44 -7.36
N SER A 8 10.78 -24.84 -6.09
CA SER A 8 10.27 -23.99 -5.00
C SER A 8 10.96 -24.19 -3.65
N GLY A 9 12.09 -24.91 -3.60
CA GLY A 9 12.82 -25.16 -2.34
C GLY A 9 14.33 -24.92 -2.36
N ASP A 10 14.92 -24.65 -3.54
CA ASP A 10 16.37 -24.44 -3.69
C ASP A 10 16.76 -22.96 -3.83
N ASP A 11 15.84 -22.08 -4.25
CA ASP A 11 16.10 -20.64 -4.42
C ASP A 11 16.38 -19.95 -3.06
N ASP A 12 15.70 -20.32 -1.97
CA ASP A 12 15.93 -19.72 -0.64
C ASP A 12 17.32 -20.04 -0.06
N ARG A 13 17.88 -21.21 -0.40
CA ARG A 13 19.16 -21.66 0.11
C ARG A 13 20.35 -21.05 -0.63
N GLU A 14 20.18 -20.68 -1.89
CA GLU A 14 21.17 -19.89 -2.63
C GLU A 14 21.13 -18.40 -2.21
N ARG A 15 19.95 -17.84 -1.91
CA ARG A 15 19.79 -16.44 -1.44
C ARG A 15 20.48 -16.15 -0.11
N ALA A 16 20.43 -17.09 0.84
CA ALA A 16 21.18 -16.98 2.10
C ALA A 16 22.71 -17.14 1.93
N GLY A 17 23.19 -17.55 0.76
CA GLY A 17 24.61 -17.78 0.49
C GLY A 17 25.42 -16.51 0.18
N THR A 18 24.76 -15.42 -0.22
CA THR A 18 25.39 -14.14 -0.58
C THR A 18 25.37 -13.12 0.56
N ALA A 19 24.40 -13.23 1.46
CA ALA A 19 24.30 -12.38 2.65
C ALA A 19 25.44 -12.70 3.63
N ARG A 20 26.24 -11.68 3.98
CA ARG A 20 27.29 -11.80 5.01
C ARG A 20 26.78 -11.47 6.40
N THR A 21 25.75 -10.64 6.49
CA THR A 21 25.06 -10.29 7.71
C THR A 21 24.03 -11.36 8.03
N THR A 22 24.10 -11.91 9.24
CA THR A 22 23.11 -12.88 9.73
C THR A 22 21.82 -12.18 10.15
N VAL A 23 20.71 -12.94 10.17
CA VAL A 23 19.42 -12.46 10.70
C VAL A 23 19.55 -11.85 12.10
N ALA A 24 20.37 -12.44 12.97
CA ALA A 24 20.58 -11.96 14.33
C ALA A 24 21.33 -10.61 14.36
N GLU A 25 22.28 -10.40 13.46
CA GLU A 25 22.99 -9.12 13.32
C GLU A 25 22.08 -8.04 12.74
N ALA A 26 21.26 -8.39 11.74
CA ALA A 26 20.27 -7.48 11.17
C ALA A 26 19.24 -7.04 12.20
N VAL A 27 18.66 -7.98 12.97
CA VAL A 27 17.72 -7.67 14.06
C VAL A 27 18.37 -6.78 15.12
N ARG A 28 19.63 -7.05 15.49
CA ARG A 28 20.35 -6.18 16.44
C ARG A 28 20.52 -4.76 15.89
N ALA A 29 20.98 -4.63 14.65
CA ALA A 29 21.15 -3.33 14.00
C ALA A 29 19.81 -2.58 13.90
N ALA A 30 18.73 -3.28 13.57
CA ALA A 30 17.39 -2.71 13.50
C ALA A 30 16.91 -2.21 14.86
N LEU A 31 17.08 -2.98 15.93
CA LEU A 31 16.71 -2.59 17.30
C LEU A 31 17.59 -1.47 17.88
N GLU A 32 18.83 -1.36 17.43
CA GLU A 32 19.72 -0.23 17.75
C GLU A 32 19.25 1.06 17.03
N ALA A 33 18.71 0.96 15.81
CA ALA A 33 18.17 2.09 15.07
C ALA A 33 16.76 2.50 15.54
N ARG A 34 15.88 1.54 15.82
CA ARG A 34 14.51 1.76 16.31
C ARG A 34 14.26 0.88 17.53
N ALA A 35 14.11 1.52 18.69
CA ALA A 35 13.77 0.81 19.92
C ALA A 35 12.35 0.24 19.84
N GLY A 36 12.21 -1.07 20.08
CA GLY A 36 10.94 -1.77 20.00
C GLY A 36 11.11 -3.27 20.21
N THR A 37 10.17 -4.05 19.66
CA THR A 37 10.25 -5.51 19.60
C THR A 37 10.30 -5.94 18.14
N ALA A 38 11.36 -6.62 17.74
CA ALA A 38 11.44 -7.21 16.40
C ALA A 38 10.43 -8.37 16.30
N ALA A 39 9.55 -8.33 15.31
CA ALA A 39 8.51 -9.33 15.09
C ALA A 39 8.91 -10.34 14.02
N SER A 40 9.56 -9.86 12.95
CA SER A 40 10.02 -10.66 11.82
C SER A 40 11.37 -10.12 11.31
N ALA A 41 12.03 -10.93 10.49
CA ALA A 41 13.18 -10.50 9.72
C ALA A 41 13.23 -11.35 8.44
N GLU A 42 13.11 -10.70 7.30
CA GLU A 42 13.05 -11.33 5.98
C GLU A 42 14.21 -10.85 5.13
N LEU A 43 14.73 -11.74 4.28
CA LEU A 43 15.79 -11.42 3.34
C LEU A 43 15.14 -11.19 1.98
N ASP A 44 15.24 -9.97 1.46
CA ASP A 44 14.71 -9.58 0.16
C ASP A 44 15.82 -9.12 -0.79
N ASP A 45 15.55 -9.11 -2.09
CA ASP A 45 16.46 -8.68 -3.14
C ASP A 45 15.92 -7.44 -3.86
N GLU A 46 16.44 -6.26 -3.52
CA GLU A 46 16.14 -4.98 -4.16
C GLU A 46 17.25 -4.59 -5.15
N ASP A 47 16.92 -4.52 -6.45
CA ASP A 47 17.82 -4.01 -7.52
C ASP A 47 19.25 -4.56 -7.44
N ASP A 48 19.40 -5.89 -7.53
CA ASP A 48 20.67 -6.62 -7.43
C ASP A 48 21.38 -6.52 -6.06
N ARG A 49 20.69 -6.08 -5.01
CA ARG A 49 21.21 -6.04 -3.64
C ARG A 49 20.31 -6.77 -2.67
N THR A 50 20.92 -7.64 -1.88
CA THR A 50 20.22 -8.34 -0.82
C THR A 50 20.13 -7.44 0.42
N VAL A 51 18.91 -7.30 0.95
CA VAL A 51 18.59 -6.49 2.13
C VAL A 51 17.81 -7.34 3.13
N TRP A 52 18.07 -7.09 4.42
CA TRP A 52 17.21 -7.57 5.49
C TRP A 52 16.13 -6.52 5.76
N GLU A 53 14.88 -6.93 5.74
CA GLU A 53 13.74 -6.14 6.21
C GLU A 53 13.34 -6.66 7.58
N VAL A 54 13.35 -5.80 8.59
CA VAL A 54 13.03 -6.14 9.98
C VAL A 54 11.83 -5.34 10.42
N GLU A 55 10.70 -6.01 10.68
CA GLU A 55 9.53 -5.38 11.28
C GLU A 55 9.75 -5.19 12.79
N VAL A 56 9.60 -3.96 13.25
CA VAL A 56 9.77 -3.58 14.66
C VAL A 56 8.50 -2.92 15.17
N LEU A 57 7.86 -3.56 16.16
CA LEU A 57 6.77 -2.96 16.91
C LEU A 57 7.32 -1.95 17.92
N GLY A 58 7.04 -0.67 17.68
CA GLY A 58 7.37 0.42 18.59
C GLY A 58 6.59 0.37 19.89
N ARG A 59 7.12 1.04 20.93
CA ARG A 59 6.44 1.13 22.25
C ARG A 59 5.17 1.98 22.22
N ASP A 60 5.04 2.81 21.20
CA ASP A 60 3.88 3.60 20.82
C ASP A 60 2.78 2.76 20.15
N GLY A 61 3.09 1.51 19.77
CA GLY A 61 2.18 0.63 19.07
C GLY A 61 2.23 0.76 17.54
N THR A 62 3.11 1.62 17.01
CA THR A 62 3.32 1.79 15.57
C THR A 62 4.27 0.72 15.04
N TRP A 63 3.99 0.22 13.84
CA TRP A 63 4.86 -0.69 13.11
C TRP A 63 5.91 0.07 12.31
N TYR A 64 7.14 -0.42 12.35
CA TYR A 64 8.27 0.14 11.63
C TYR A 64 8.94 -0.94 10.81
N GLU A 65 9.18 -0.66 9.54
CA GLU A 65 10.07 -1.45 8.70
C GLU A 65 11.48 -0.86 8.80
N VAL A 66 12.46 -1.69 9.16
CA VAL A 66 13.88 -1.31 9.19
C VAL A 66 14.65 -2.13 8.16
N ARG A 67 15.23 -1.44 7.18
CA ARG A 67 16.03 -2.04 6.12
C ARG A 67 17.52 -2.04 6.50
N VAL A 68 18.17 -3.19 6.38
CA VAL A 68 19.59 -3.41 6.69
C VAL A 68 20.28 -4.06 5.50
N ASP A 69 21.34 -3.46 5.01
CA ASP A 69 22.17 -4.02 3.95
C ASP A 69 22.75 -5.39 4.37
N ALA A 70 22.42 -6.46 3.64
CA ALA A 70 22.77 -7.83 4.02
C ALA A 70 24.27 -8.16 3.81
N ASP A 71 25.02 -7.25 3.20
CA ASP A 71 26.45 -7.39 2.90
C ASP A 71 27.33 -6.75 3.99
N SER A 72 26.91 -5.60 4.50
CA SER A 72 27.65 -4.75 5.45
C SER A 72 27.00 -4.60 6.83
N GLY A 73 25.74 -5.00 6.98
CA GLY A 73 24.97 -4.87 8.23
C GLY A 73 24.57 -3.44 8.56
N LYS A 74 24.64 -2.52 7.59
CA LYS A 74 24.30 -1.10 7.79
C LYS A 74 22.82 -0.88 7.59
N VAL A 75 22.19 -0.16 8.51
CA VAL A 75 20.81 0.31 8.32
C VAL A 75 20.76 1.29 7.16
N THR A 76 19.94 0.98 6.15
CA THR A 76 19.77 1.76 4.93
C THR A 76 18.48 2.57 4.94
N GLY A 77 17.49 2.18 5.76
CA GLY A 77 16.22 2.88 5.88
C GLY A 77 15.43 2.49 7.12
N VAL A 78 14.56 3.40 7.57
CA VAL A 78 13.53 3.16 8.58
C VAL A 78 12.26 3.86 8.10
N ALA A 79 11.18 3.12 7.94
CA ALA A 79 9.88 3.63 7.54
C ALA A 79 8.82 3.23 8.57
N GLU A 80 7.81 4.07 8.76
CA GLU A 80 6.57 3.69 9.42
C GLU A 80 5.73 2.89 8.43
N GLU A 81 5.23 1.73 8.83
CA GLU A 81 4.22 1.03 8.05
C GLU A 81 2.87 1.70 8.30
N ASP A 82 2.44 2.52 7.36
CA ASP A 82 1.10 3.08 7.35
C ASP A 82 0.10 1.98 6.95
N GLU A 83 -0.89 1.70 7.81
CA GLU A 83 -1.97 0.72 7.55
C GLU A 83 -2.87 1.08 6.34
N ASP A 84 -2.61 2.18 5.62
CA ASP A 84 -3.44 2.74 4.56
C ASP A 84 -3.08 2.22 3.15
N GLY A 85 -3.10 0.90 2.99
CA GLY A 85 -3.20 0.22 1.69
C GLY A 85 -4.63 0.06 1.18
N GLY A 86 -5.58 0.85 1.69
CA GLY A 86 -7.00 0.79 1.31
C GLY A 86 -7.21 0.99 -0.19
N ALA A 87 -7.62 -0.08 -0.86
CA ALA A 87 -7.88 -0.17 -2.28
C ALA A 87 -8.57 1.08 -2.83
N ARG A 88 -7.92 1.73 -3.81
CA ARG A 88 -8.55 2.76 -4.63
C ARG A 88 -9.33 2.07 -5.76
N ASP A 89 -10.27 1.21 -5.43
CA ASP A 89 -11.29 0.75 -6.39
C ASP A 89 -12.28 1.91 -6.60
N ARG A 90 -11.90 2.84 -7.48
CA ARG A 90 -12.80 3.86 -8.06
C ARG A 90 -13.11 3.50 -9.51
N ASP A 91 -13.66 2.31 -9.72
CA ASP A 91 -14.49 1.94 -10.86
C ASP A 91 -15.82 1.49 -10.21
N ASP A 92 -17.02 1.98 -10.48
CA ASP A 92 -17.61 2.53 -11.69
C ASP A 92 -18.65 3.58 -11.31
N ARG A 93 -18.57 4.81 -11.84
CA ARG A 93 -19.75 5.66 -12.00
C ARG A 93 -20.11 5.69 -13.47
N ASP A 94 -20.91 4.70 -13.82
CA ASP A 94 -21.74 4.60 -15.01
C ASP A 94 -22.32 5.98 -15.35
N GLY A 95 -21.69 6.64 -16.31
CA GLY A 95 -22.06 7.95 -16.84
C GLY A 95 -23.19 7.82 -17.84
N GLY A 96 -24.35 7.34 -17.40
CA GLY A 96 -25.58 7.34 -18.18
C GLY A 96 -26.38 8.62 -17.90
N LYS A 97 -26.07 9.70 -18.61
CA LYS A 97 -26.99 10.84 -18.72
C LYS A 97 -27.10 11.26 -20.17
N ASP A 98 -27.93 10.53 -20.88
CA ASP A 98 -28.41 10.92 -22.20
C ASP A 98 -29.26 12.19 -22.05
N ASP A 99 -28.77 13.23 -22.73
CA ASP A 99 -29.42 14.52 -22.93
C ASP A 99 -30.52 14.39 -24.00
N ASP A 100 -31.75 14.06 -23.60
CA ASP A 100 -32.93 14.29 -24.46
C ASP A 100 -33.52 15.67 -24.18
N ARG A 101 -32.99 16.63 -24.93
CA ARG A 101 -33.42 18.03 -24.98
C ARG A 101 -34.10 18.30 -26.32
N ASP A 102 -35.40 18.10 -26.36
CA ASP A 102 -36.31 18.51 -27.44
C ASP A 102 -37.63 18.93 -26.77
N GLY A 103 -37.97 20.20 -26.60
CA GLY A 103 -37.81 21.32 -27.51
C GLY A 103 -39.13 21.56 -28.23
N ARG A 104 -40.16 22.05 -27.52
CA ARG A 104 -41.32 22.76 -28.08
C ARG A 104 -41.83 23.81 -27.09
N GLU A 105 -41.40 25.05 -27.33
CA GLU A 105 -42.19 26.24 -27.02
C GLU A 105 -43.43 26.22 -27.92
N ASP A 106 -44.58 26.63 -27.38
CA ASP A 106 -45.50 27.60 -28.01
C ASP A 106 -46.84 27.59 -27.25
N ASP A 107 -47.20 28.80 -26.79
CA ASP A 107 -48.55 29.30 -26.50
C ASP A 107 -49.35 28.56 -25.38
N GLU A 108 -49.89 29.21 -24.35
CA GLU A 108 -50.78 30.36 -24.43
C GLU A 108 -50.73 31.20 -23.13
N ARG A 109 -51.07 32.47 -23.32
CA ARG A 109 -51.13 33.56 -22.36
C ARG A 109 -52.49 33.60 -21.67
N ASP A 110 -52.55 34.41 -20.60
CA ASP A 110 -53.73 34.95 -19.91
C ASP A 110 -54.53 33.89 -19.11
N ASP A 111 -54.81 34.04 -17.82
CA ASP A 111 -55.45 35.20 -17.21
C ASP A 111 -54.90 35.52 -15.81
N ARG A 112 -54.67 36.82 -15.59
CA ARG A 112 -54.58 37.45 -14.28
C ARG A 112 -55.99 37.74 -13.80
N ASP A 113 -56.32 37.29 -12.60
CA ASP A 113 -57.26 37.93 -11.66
C ASP A 113 -56.86 37.41 -10.26
N ASP A 114 -55.94 38.04 -9.52
CA ASP A 114 -56.16 39.21 -8.64
C ASP A 114 -57.57 39.33 -8.07
N ASP A 115 -57.94 38.41 -7.17
CA ASP A 115 -58.84 38.77 -6.07
C ASP A 115 -58.05 38.79 -4.76
N ARG A 116 -57.68 40.01 -4.36
CA ARG A 116 -57.26 40.36 -3.02
C ARG A 116 -58.50 40.46 -2.12
N SER A 117 -58.45 39.82 -0.95
CA SER A 117 -58.82 40.35 0.39
C SER A 117 -58.87 39.16 1.36
N GLY A 118 -58.09 39.08 2.44
CA GLY A 118 -57.85 40.07 3.47
C GLY A 118 -58.77 39.77 4.66
N GLY A 119 -58.22 39.18 5.74
CA GLY A 119 -58.94 38.94 7.00
C GLY A 119 -58.53 37.66 7.72
#